data_AF-A0A7S4HDM6-F1
#
_entry.id   AF-A0A7S4HDM6-F1
#
_cell.length_a   1.000
_cell.length_b   1.000
_cell.length_c   1.000
_cell.angle_alpha   90.00
_cell.angle_beta   90.00
_cell.angle_gamma   90.00
#
_symmetry.space_group_name_H-M   'P 1'
#
loop_
_entity.id
_entity.type
_entity.pdbx_description
1 polymer ?
#
loop_
_entity_poly.entity_id
_entity_poly.type
_entity_poly.pdbx_seq_one_letter_code
_entity_poly.pdbx_strand_id
1 'polypeptide(L)'
;IGLLEKPLLMRGGAEGELLGDAKEGLTEAQAAEIIGALTAASLCDEAGALDLDASDETVAAALTKASPFFAAAPPPVREMVLAVVRRSRFVNLWRLMRDQLDEATYLTIVRNKILIDVQ
;
A
#
# COMPACT_ATOMS: atom_id res chain seq x y z
N ILE A 1 0.93 9.32 9.88
CA ILE A 1 -0.15 8.31 9.84
C ILE A 1 0.37 7.16 9.00
N GLY A 2 0.30 5.92 9.49
CA GLY A 2 1.10 4.81 8.97
C GLY A 2 0.42 3.47 9.17
N LEU A 3 -0.71 3.33 8.48
CA LEU A 3 -1.59 2.17 8.35
C LEU A 3 -2.28 2.34 6.99
N LEU A 4 -2.70 1.26 6.33
CA LEU A 4 -3.52 1.37 5.12
C LEU A 4 -4.92 1.84 5.52
N GLU A 5 -5.13 3.15 5.52
CA GLU A 5 -6.41 3.74 5.88
C GLU A 5 -7.21 4.15 4.63
N LYS A 6 -8.53 4.07 4.75
CA LYS A 6 -9.48 4.50 3.72
C LYS A 6 -9.20 5.92 3.16
N PRO A 7 -8.82 6.92 3.99
CA PRO A 7 -8.40 8.24 3.48
C PRO A 7 -7.20 8.22 2.53
N LEU A 8 -6.25 7.29 2.67
CA LEU A 8 -5.08 7.20 1.78
C LEU A 8 -5.50 6.76 0.38
N LEU A 9 -6.44 5.82 0.29
CA LEU A 9 -7.02 5.35 -0.98
C LEU A 9 -7.92 6.41 -1.63
N MET A 10 -8.67 7.16 -0.82
CA MET A 10 -9.55 8.23 -1.31
C MET A 10 -8.81 9.51 -1.74
N ARG A 11 -7.62 9.79 -1.20
CA ARG A 11 -6.85 11.02 -1.49
C ARG A 11 -5.58 10.79 -2.32
N GLY A 12 -5.20 9.54 -2.61
CA GLY A 12 -3.95 9.22 -3.30
C GLY A 12 -2.68 9.26 -2.41
N GLY A 13 -2.84 9.15 -1.09
CA GLY A 13 -1.75 9.29 -0.11
C GLY A 13 -1.48 10.75 0.29
N ALA A 14 -0.82 10.97 1.43
CA ALA A 14 -0.78 12.25 2.15
C ALA A 14 -0.01 13.42 1.47
N GLU A 15 0.48 13.24 0.25
CA GLU A 15 1.24 14.25 -0.50
C GLU A 15 0.85 14.16 -1.97
N GLY A 16 -0.26 14.79 -2.37
CA GLY A 16 -0.63 14.98 -3.78
C GLY A 16 0.35 15.87 -4.57
N GLU A 17 1.62 15.93 -4.18
CA GLU A 17 2.62 16.90 -4.63
C GLU A 17 3.80 16.28 -5.39
N LEU A 18 3.98 14.94 -5.40
CA LEU A 18 5.14 14.31 -6.04
C LEU A 18 4.84 13.48 -7.30
N LEU A 19 3.57 13.20 -7.61
CA LEU A 19 3.18 12.52 -8.85
C LEU A 19 1.95 13.23 -9.40
N GLY A 20 2.16 13.99 -10.48
CA GLY A 20 1.20 14.96 -11.02
C GLY A 20 -0.22 14.44 -11.19
N ASP A 21 -1.18 15.30 -10.82
CA ASP A 21 -2.56 15.39 -11.33
C ASP A 21 -3.29 14.07 -11.63
N ALA A 22 -3.19 13.05 -10.77
CA ALA A 22 -4.22 12.01 -10.71
C ALA A 22 -5.45 12.59 -9.99
N LYS A 23 -6.26 13.37 -10.74
CA LYS A 23 -7.43 14.14 -10.28
C LYS A 23 -8.55 13.32 -9.62
N GLU A 24 -8.46 12.00 -9.53
CA GLU A 24 -9.54 11.15 -9.01
C GLU A 24 -8.98 10.06 -8.08
N GLY A 25 -9.10 10.30 -6.78
CA GLY A 25 -8.94 9.24 -5.79
C GLY A 25 -10.11 8.26 -5.81
N LEU A 26 -9.99 7.15 -5.08
CA LEU A 26 -11.06 6.15 -5.03
C LEU A 26 -12.30 6.68 -4.32
N THR A 27 -13.48 6.21 -4.75
CA THR A 27 -14.71 6.41 -3.98
C THR A 27 -14.66 5.66 -2.65
N GLU A 28 -15.53 6.06 -1.73
CA GLU A 28 -15.64 5.43 -0.42
C GLU A 28 -15.92 3.92 -0.49
N ALA A 29 -16.77 3.50 -1.44
CA ALA A 29 -17.12 2.12 -1.68
C ALA A 29 -15.93 1.31 -2.24
N GLN A 30 -15.21 1.87 -3.22
CA GLN A 30 -14.02 1.23 -3.79
C GLN A 30 -12.90 1.09 -2.76
N ALA A 31 -12.66 2.11 -1.94
CA ALA A 31 -11.66 2.04 -0.88
C ALA A 31 -12.00 0.96 0.15
N ALA A 32 -13.28 0.83 0.52
CA ALA A 32 -13.75 -0.24 1.41
C ALA A 32 -13.61 -1.63 0.78
N GLU A 33 -13.89 -1.75 -0.52
CA GLU A 33 -13.72 -3.00 -1.27
C GLU A 33 -12.24 -3.45 -1.30
N ILE A 34 -11.31 -2.52 -1.55
CA ILE A 34 -9.86 -2.81 -1.55
C ILE A 34 -9.39 -3.28 -0.17
N ILE A 35 -9.78 -2.57 0.90
CA ILE A 35 -9.41 -2.96 2.27
C ILE A 35 -10.01 -4.33 2.60
N GLY A 36 -11.29 -4.54 2.28
CA GLY A 36 -11.97 -5.81 2.49
C GLY A 36 -11.31 -6.97 1.74
N ALA A 37 -10.87 -6.76 0.50
CA ALA A 37 -10.15 -7.75 -0.29
C ALA A 37 -8.80 -8.14 0.34
N LEU A 38 -8.07 -7.15 0.88
CA LEU A 38 -6.78 -7.39 1.55
C LEU A 38 -6.95 -8.10 2.89
N THR A 39 -7.94 -7.70 3.69
CA THR A 39 -8.26 -8.36 4.95
C THR A 39 -8.76 -9.80 4.73
N ALA A 40 -9.60 -10.03 3.71
CA ALA A 40 -10.07 -11.37 3.36
C ALA A 40 -8.95 -12.29 2.86
N ALA A 41 -7.89 -11.72 2.28
CA ALA A 41 -6.69 -12.44 1.87
C ALA A 41 -5.66 -12.61 3.01
N SER A 42 -5.98 -12.17 4.23
CA SER A 42 -5.06 -12.12 5.37
C SER A 42 -3.78 -11.31 5.12
N LEU A 43 -3.83 -10.37 4.16
CA LEU A 43 -2.71 -9.48 3.81
C LEU A 43 -2.74 -8.18 4.61
N CYS A 44 -3.84 -7.92 5.30
CA CYS A 44 -4.04 -6.73 6.12
C CYS A 44 -4.80 -7.10 7.40
N ASP A 45 -4.30 -6.67 8.56
CA ASP A 45 -4.99 -6.88 9.83
C ASP A 45 -6.13 -5.87 10.06
N GLU A 46 -6.86 -6.03 11.18
CA GLU A 46 -7.97 -5.14 11.58
C GLU A 46 -7.52 -3.70 11.87
N ALA A 47 -6.24 -3.50 12.16
CA ALA A 47 -5.64 -2.18 12.36
C ALA A 47 -5.21 -1.53 11.03
N GLY A 48 -5.31 -2.21 9.90
CA GLY A 48 -4.83 -1.69 8.62
C GLY A 48 -3.33 -1.93 8.41
N ALA A 49 -2.69 -2.79 9.21
CA ALA A 49 -1.32 -3.16 9.03
C ALA A 49 -1.21 -4.24 7.94
N LEU A 50 -0.53 -3.89 6.85
CA LEU A 50 -0.20 -4.81 5.78
C LEU A 50 0.91 -5.77 6.18
N ASP A 51 0.78 -7.02 5.72
CA ASP A 51 1.82 -8.02 5.81
C ASP A 51 3.09 -7.55 5.06
N LEU A 52 4.22 -7.63 5.75
CA LEU A 52 5.52 -7.20 5.26
C LEU A 52 6.14 -8.21 4.29
N ASP A 53 5.78 -9.49 4.41
CA ASP A 53 6.31 -10.58 3.59
C ASP A 53 5.49 -10.80 2.31
N ALA A 54 4.34 -10.12 2.19
CA ALA A 54 3.51 -10.18 1.00
C ALA A 54 4.18 -9.47 -0.19
N SER A 55 4.43 -10.23 -1.26
CA SER A 55 4.95 -9.67 -2.52
C SER A 55 3.90 -8.82 -3.23
N ASP A 56 4.34 -7.93 -4.12
CA ASP A 56 3.43 -7.07 -4.86
C ASP A 56 2.54 -7.88 -5.82
N GLU A 57 3.04 -8.99 -6.35
CA GLU A 57 2.28 -9.94 -7.16
C GLU A 57 1.20 -10.62 -6.31
N THR A 58 1.51 -10.95 -5.06
CA THR A 58 0.57 -11.56 -4.11
C THR A 58 -0.58 -10.60 -3.79
N VAL A 59 -0.24 -9.34 -3.51
CA VAL A 59 -1.21 -8.25 -3.31
C VAL A 59 -2.06 -8.05 -4.56
N ALA A 60 -1.44 -7.93 -5.74
CA ALA A 60 -2.16 -7.71 -6.99
C ALA A 60 -3.08 -8.90 -7.34
N ALA A 61 -2.64 -10.14 -7.10
CA ALA A 61 -3.44 -11.34 -7.32
C ALA A 61 -4.63 -11.40 -6.35
N ALA A 62 -4.42 -11.08 -5.07
CA ALA A 62 -5.49 -11.01 -4.08
C ALA A 62 -6.54 -9.96 -4.46
N LEU A 63 -6.10 -8.75 -4.82
CA LEU A 63 -7.00 -7.68 -5.27
C LEU A 63 -7.73 -8.05 -6.57
N THR A 64 -7.06 -8.67 -7.54
CA THR A 64 -7.69 -9.11 -8.79
C THR A 64 -8.77 -10.18 -8.54
N LYS A 65 -8.55 -11.05 -7.56
CA LYS A 65 -9.50 -12.13 -7.22
C LYS A 65 -10.69 -11.64 -6.41
N ALA A 66 -10.47 -10.72 -5.47
CA ALA A 66 -11.45 -10.35 -4.46
C ALA A 66 -12.08 -8.96 -4.66
N SER A 67 -11.51 -8.11 -5.51
CA SER A 67 -12.07 -6.80 -5.86
C SER A 67 -12.46 -6.74 -7.34
N PRO A 68 -13.77 -6.90 -7.66
CA PRO A 68 -14.30 -6.64 -9.00
C PRO A 68 -13.90 -5.27 -9.56
N PHE A 69 -13.82 -4.24 -8.70
CA PHE A 69 -13.35 -2.93 -9.09
C PHE A 69 -11.89 -2.97 -9.56
N PHE A 70 -10.98 -3.52 -8.76
CA PHE A 70 -9.55 -3.60 -9.13
C PHE A 70 -9.34 -4.45 -10.39
N ALA A 71 -10.10 -5.54 -10.53
CA ALA A 71 -10.04 -6.42 -11.70
C ALA A 71 -10.53 -5.76 -12.99
N ALA A 72 -11.46 -4.79 -12.91
CA ALA A 72 -11.99 -4.04 -14.04
C ALA A 72 -11.31 -2.67 -14.26
N ALA A 73 -10.57 -2.18 -13.28
CA ALA A 73 -9.93 -0.86 -13.32
C ALA A 73 -8.89 -0.76 -14.44
N PRO A 74 -8.70 0.42 -15.06
CA PRO A 74 -7.65 0.63 -16.04
C PRO A 74 -6.25 0.57 -15.37
N PRO A 75 -5.18 0.26 -16.12
CA PRO A 75 -3.83 0.09 -15.57
C PRO A 75 -3.36 1.23 -14.64
N PRO A 76 -3.56 2.53 -14.97
CA PRO A 76 -3.11 3.62 -14.09
C PRO A 76 -3.77 3.62 -12.70
N VAL A 77 -5.03 3.19 -12.62
CA VAL A 77 -5.76 3.12 -11.34
C VAL A 77 -5.27 1.94 -10.51
N ARG A 78 -4.94 0.81 -11.14
CA ARG A 78 -4.35 -0.34 -10.43
C ARG A 78 -2.98 0.01 -9.88
N GLU A 79 -2.15 0.69 -10.67
CA GLU A 79 -0.83 1.16 -10.25
C GLU A 79 -0.93 2.13 -9.07
N MET A 80 -1.87 3.08 -9.10
CA MET A 80 -2.14 3.97 -7.97
C MET A 80 -2.49 3.21 -6.69
N VAL A 81 -3.41 2.24 -6.77
CA VAL A 81 -3.81 1.43 -5.61
C VAL A 81 -2.62 0.65 -5.06
N LEU A 82 -1.85 -0.03 -5.91
CA LEU A 82 -0.66 -0.76 -5.49
C LEU A 82 0.39 0.16 -4.87
N ALA A 83 0.60 1.37 -5.40
CA ALA A 83 1.51 2.34 -4.83
C ALA A 83 1.10 2.78 -3.42
N VAL A 84 -0.20 3.00 -3.17
CA VAL A 84 -0.72 3.34 -1.84
C VAL A 84 -0.55 2.17 -0.86
N VAL A 85 -0.80 0.93 -1.30
CA VAL A 85 -0.57 -0.28 -0.50
C VAL A 85 0.91 -0.42 -0.14
N ARG A 86 1.82 -0.32 -1.12
CA ARG A 86 3.28 -0.36 -0.89
C ARG A 86 3.73 0.70 0.11
N ARG A 87 3.27 1.94 -0.05
CA ARG A 87 3.63 3.04 0.85
C ARG A 87 3.18 2.74 2.28
N SER A 88 1.98 2.19 2.44
CA SER A 88 1.46 1.80 3.76
C SER A 88 2.33 0.72 4.42
N ARG A 89 2.80 -0.28 3.64
CA ARG A 89 3.76 -1.31 4.10
C ARG A 89 5.05 -0.68 4.65
N PHE A 90 5.65 0.28 3.94
CA PHE A 90 6.85 0.97 4.40
C PHE A 90 6.63 1.79 5.66
N VAL A 91 5.48 2.47 5.80
CA VAL A 91 5.24 3.25 7.03
C VAL A 91 4.99 2.33 8.23
N ASN A 92 4.39 1.15 8.04
CA ASN A 92 4.25 0.15 9.09
C ASN A 92 5.62 -0.33 9.57
N LEU A 93 6.52 -0.64 8.64
CA LEU A 93 7.90 -1.03 8.94
C LEU A 93 8.65 0.09 9.68
N TRP A 94 8.52 1.34 9.22
CA TRP A 94 9.08 2.51 9.89
C TRP A 94 8.61 2.63 11.34
N ARG A 95 7.30 2.49 11.58
CA ARG A 95 6.73 2.55 12.92
C ARG A 95 7.27 1.45 13.84
N LEU A 96 7.44 0.24 13.33
CA LEU A 96 7.93 -0.89 14.11
C LEU A 96 9.43 -0.76 14.44
N MET A 97 10.20 -0.12 13.56
CA MET A 97 11.66 0.01 13.70
C MET A 97 12.10 1.33 14.35
N ARG A 98 11.27 2.37 14.34
CA ARG A 98 11.56 3.73 14.85
C ARG A 98 12.11 3.75 16.27
N ASP A 99 11.61 2.89 17.15
CA ASP A 99 12.03 2.89 18.56
C ASP A 99 13.33 2.09 18.79
N GLN A 100 13.81 1.38 17.76
CA GLN A 100 14.98 0.50 17.80
C GLN A 100 16.11 0.98 16.88
N LEU A 101 15.84 1.84 15.89
CA LEU A 101 16.77 2.28 14.86
C LEU A 101 16.59 3.76 14.53
N ASP A 102 17.70 4.47 14.35
CA ASP A 102 17.66 5.85 13.85
C ASP A 102 17.18 5.91 12.39
N GLU A 103 16.70 7.08 11.98
CA GLU A 103 16.14 7.33 10.64
C GLU A 103 17.13 7.04 9.50
N ALA A 104 18.40 7.38 9.70
CA ALA A 104 19.44 7.16 8.72
C ALA A 104 19.73 5.68 8.49
N THR A 105 19.68 4.89 9.55
CA THR A 105 19.91 3.44 9.53
C THR A 105 18.73 2.72 8.92
N TYR A 106 17.50 3.13 9.25
CA TYR A 106 16.29 2.63 8.61
C TYR A 106 16.28 2.87 7.09
N LEU A 107 16.57 4.09 6.65
CA LEU A 107 16.63 4.42 5.22
C LEU A 107 17.68 3.56 4.50
N THR A 108 18.82 3.30 5.14
CA THR A 108 19.86 2.43 4.59
C THR A 108 19.39 0.98 4.45
N ILE A 109 18.70 0.44 5.46
CA ILE A 109 18.16 -0.93 5.44
C ILE A 109 17.07 -1.08 4.36
N VAL A 110 16.12 -0.15 4.31
CA VAL A 110 15.03 -0.18 3.33
C VAL A 110 15.58 -0.08 1.91
N ARG A 111 16.53 0.82 1.66
CA ARG A 111 17.15 1.01 0.35
C ARG A 111 17.91 -0.23 -0.10
N ASN A 112 18.60 -0.91 0.82
CA ASN A 112 19.29 -2.16 0.52
C ASN A 112 18.35 -3.34 0.31
N LYS A 113 17.22 -3.41 1.04
CA LYS A 113 16.24 -4.50 0.89
C LYS A 113 15.47 -4.41 -0.44
N ILE A 114 15.17 -3.20 -0.90
CA ILE A 114 14.63 -2.94 -2.26
C ILE A 114 15.64 -3.32 -3.34
N LEU A 115 16.94 -3.11 -3.11
CA LEU A 115 17.99 -3.46 -4.06
C LEU A 115 18.19 -4.99 -4.22
N ILE A 116 17.93 -5.77 -3.16
CA ILE A 116 18.04 -7.23 -3.21
C ILE A 116 16.83 -7.86 -3.93
N ASP A 117 15.65 -7.25 -3.88
CA ASP A 117 14.42 -7.73 -4.54
C ASP A 117 14.37 -7.43 -6.06
N VAL A 118 15.33 -6.67 -6.60
CA VAL A 118 15.42 -6.28 -8.02
C VAL A 118 16.59 -7.01 -8.74
N GLN A 119 17.23 -8.00 -8.11
CA GLN A 119 18.33 -8.79 -8.71
C GLN A 119 17.91 -10.19 -9.15
#